data_AF-A0A1C3EQ33-F1
#
_entry.id   AF-A0A1C3EQ33-F1
#
_cell.length_a   1.000
_cell.length_b   1.000
_cell.length_c   1.000
_cell.angle_alpha   90.00
_cell.angle_beta   90.00
_cell.angle_gamma   90.00
#
_symmetry.space_group_name_H-M   'P 1'
#
loop_
_entity.id
_entity.type
_entity.pdbx_description
1 polymer ?
#
loop_
_entity_poly.entity_id
_entity_poly.type
_entity_poly.pdbx_seq_one_letter_code
_entity_poly.pdbx_strand_id
1 'polypeptide(L)'
;MAKMYPTFGPKTNESHYAEPKFYNLLKNGLDDTYTVIHSVPWLSSAIKEIYGDISAIGEVDFLVIHPIRGVLAVEVGGILQRCKWLLLQPGWK
;
A
#
# COMPACT_ATOMS: atom_id res chain seq x y z
N MET A 1 10.61 -6.22 12.66
CA MET A 1 9.82 -5.06 12.19
C MET A 1 9.81 -5.10 10.69
N ALA A 2 8.67 -4.85 10.05
CA ALA A 2 8.57 -4.84 8.60
C ALA A 2 9.49 -3.81 7.94
N LYS A 3 9.88 -4.09 6.70
CA LYS A 3 10.64 -3.18 5.85
C LYS A 3 9.68 -2.16 5.25
N MET A 4 9.77 -0.90 5.69
CA MET A 4 8.82 0.15 5.32
C MET A 4 9.39 1.08 4.23
N TYR A 5 8.55 1.44 3.27
CA TYR A 5 8.86 2.41 2.21
C TYR A 5 7.69 3.40 2.05
N PRO A 6 7.92 4.71 2.20
CA PRO A 6 9.12 5.32 2.76
C PRO A 6 9.32 4.96 4.24
N THR A 7 10.56 4.99 4.73
CA THR A 7 10.89 4.64 6.13
C THR A 7 10.37 5.65 7.15
N PHE A 8 10.15 6.90 6.72
CA PHE A 8 9.66 8.01 7.55
C PHE A 8 8.13 8.01 7.75
N GLY A 9 7.38 7.17 7.03
CA GLY A 9 5.93 7.06 7.14
C GLY A 9 5.13 8.10 6.34
N PRO A 10 3.79 8.14 6.52
CA PRO A 10 2.89 9.05 5.80
C PRO A 10 3.21 10.52 6.11
N LYS A 11 3.03 11.41 5.12
CA LYS A 11 3.13 12.84 5.37
C LYS A 11 1.90 13.30 6.16
N THR A 12 2.10 14.25 7.06
CA THR A 12 1.07 14.71 8.01
C THR A 12 -0.12 15.41 7.35
N ASN A 13 -0.06 15.73 6.07
CA ASN A 13 -1.07 16.48 5.30
C ASN A 13 -2.07 15.60 4.52
N GLU A 14 -1.87 14.28 4.46
CA GLU A 14 -2.68 13.38 3.60
C GLU A 14 -3.78 12.65 4.39
N SER A 15 -3.48 12.18 5.61
CA SER A 15 -4.46 11.60 6.54
C SER A 15 -3.95 11.72 7.97
N HIS A 16 -4.62 12.52 8.81
CA HIS A 16 -4.07 12.92 10.11
C HIS A 16 -4.01 11.79 11.16
N TYR A 17 -4.83 10.73 11.02
CA TYR A 17 -5.00 9.73 12.09
C TYR A 17 -4.96 8.28 11.63
N ALA A 18 -5.67 7.91 10.56
CA ALA A 18 -5.87 6.50 10.22
C ALA A 18 -4.62 5.88 9.59
N GLU A 19 -4.03 6.53 8.58
CA GLU A 19 -2.82 6.03 7.92
C GLU A 19 -1.59 6.01 8.83
N PRO A 20 -1.27 7.05 9.62
CA PRO A 20 -0.12 7.00 10.54
C PRO A 20 -0.27 5.89 11.58
N LYS A 21 -1.50 5.65 12.07
CA LYS A 21 -1.78 4.57 13.01
C LYS A 21 -1.59 3.20 12.34
N PHE A 22 -2.11 3.02 11.13
CA PHE A 22 -2.00 1.76 10.40
C PHE A 22 -0.55 1.45 9.99
N TYR A 23 0.19 2.46 9.52
CA TYR A 23 1.62 2.36 9.24
C TYR A 23 2.40 1.84 10.45
N ASN A 24 2.14 2.40 11.64
CA ASN A 24 2.81 1.98 12.87
C ASN A 24 2.39 0.56 13.32
N LEU A 25 1.14 0.17 13.10
CA LEU A 25 0.68 -1.20 13.37
C LEU A 25 1.39 -2.20 12.46
N LEU A 26 1.50 -1.92 11.17
CA LEU A 26 2.21 -2.79 10.23
C LEU A 26 3.71 -2.86 10.56
N LYS A 27 4.35 -1.71 10.80
CA LYS A 27 5.79 -1.63 11.11
C LYS A 27 6.17 -2.45 12.34
N ASN A 28 5.36 -2.38 13.40
CA ASN A 28 5.64 -3.04 14.68
C ASN A 28 5.05 -4.46 14.78
N GLY A 29 3.94 -4.73 14.09
CA GLY A 29 3.20 -6.00 14.18
C GLY A 29 3.66 -7.06 13.19
N LEU A 30 4.45 -6.69 12.18
CA LEU A 30 5.01 -7.62 11.20
C LEU A 30 6.53 -7.78 11.40
N ASP A 31 7.01 -8.98 11.10
CA ASP A 31 8.45 -9.27 11.05
C ASP A 31 9.09 -8.74 9.75
N ASP A 32 10.40 -8.90 9.62
CA ASP A 32 11.21 -8.37 8.51
C ASP A 32 11.09 -9.18 7.20
N THR A 33 10.27 -10.24 7.18
CA THR A 33 9.89 -10.95 5.95
C THR A 33 8.85 -10.18 5.14
N TYR A 34 8.19 -9.20 5.76
CA TYR A 34 7.24 -8.31 5.12
C TYR A 34 7.90 -7.02 4.62
N THR A 35 7.53 -6.64 3.39
CA THR A 35 7.78 -5.30 2.84
C THR A 35 6.45 -4.55 2.76
N VAL A 36 6.42 -3.31 3.22
CA VAL A 36 5.26 -2.43 3.16
C VAL A 36 5.63 -1.19 2.37
N ILE A 37 4.87 -0.90 1.32
CA ILE A 37 5.00 0.33 0.53
C ILE A 37 3.75 1.17 0.79
N HIS A 38 3.92 2.38 1.27
CA HIS A 38 2.85 3.37 1.47
C HIS A 38 2.80 4.33 0.27
N SER A 39 1.60 4.77 -0.09
CA SER A 39 1.34 5.73 -1.17
C SER A 39 1.84 5.25 -2.54
N VAL A 40 1.21 4.19 -3.07
CA VAL A 40 1.58 3.59 -4.37
C VAL A 40 0.57 3.99 -5.44
N PRO A 41 0.96 4.73 -6.49
CA PRO A 41 0.10 4.95 -7.66
C PRO A 41 -0.22 3.60 -8.33
N TRP A 42 -1.51 3.31 -8.61
CA TRP A 42 -1.94 1.99 -9.11
C TRP A 42 -1.35 1.59 -10.47
N LEU A 43 -0.81 2.53 -11.25
CA LEU A 43 -0.40 2.26 -12.61
C LEU A 43 0.92 2.93 -13.01
N SER A 44 1.76 2.10 -13.63
CA SER A 44 3.13 2.38 -14.04
C SER A 44 3.23 3.60 -14.96
N SER A 45 4.44 4.13 -15.07
CA SER A 45 4.85 5.14 -16.05
C SER A 45 4.38 4.85 -17.50
N ALA A 46 4.05 3.60 -17.84
CA ALA A 46 3.53 3.21 -19.16
C ALA A 46 2.11 3.74 -19.44
N ILE A 47 1.28 3.98 -18.42
CA ILE A 47 -0.07 4.53 -18.62
C ILE A 47 -0.04 6.03 -18.85
N LYS A 48 0.96 6.73 -18.29
CA LYS A 48 1.21 8.16 -18.55
C LYS A 48 1.38 8.43 -20.05
N GLU A 49 2.10 7.57 -20.75
CA GLU A 49 2.31 7.70 -22.20
C GLU A 49 1.02 7.45 -23.02
N ILE A 50 0.07 6.68 -22.49
CA ILE A 50 -1.14 6.28 -23.23
C ILE A 50 -2.32 7.23 -22.97
N TYR A 51 -2.51 7.68 -21.72
CA TYR A 51 -3.76 8.34 -21.32
C TYR A 51 -3.69 9.86 -21.17
N GLY A 52 -2.49 10.48 -21.22
CA GLY A 52 -2.31 11.95 -21.26
C GLY A 52 -2.70 12.70 -19.99
N ASP A 53 -3.80 12.33 -19.34
CA ASP A 53 -4.28 12.84 -18.07
C ASP A 53 -4.31 11.71 -17.02
N ILE A 54 -3.54 11.92 -15.97
CA ILE A 54 -3.32 11.01 -14.85
C ILE A 54 -4.11 11.40 -13.60
N SER A 55 -4.86 12.50 -13.66
CA SER A 55 -5.61 13.05 -12.52
C SER A 55 -6.71 12.10 -12.02
N ALA A 56 -7.15 11.14 -12.84
CA ALA A 56 -8.13 10.11 -12.49
C ALA A 56 -7.52 8.79 -11.99
N ILE A 57 -6.18 8.70 -11.85
CA ILE A 57 -5.51 7.44 -11.50
C ILE A 57 -5.46 7.31 -9.98
N GLY A 58 -6.14 6.30 -9.45
CA GLY A 58 -6.18 6.00 -8.02
C GLY A 58 -4.81 5.64 -7.44
N GLU A 59 -4.62 6.01 -6.19
CA GLU A 59 -3.51 5.60 -5.33
C GLU A 59 -3.98 4.46 -4.42
N VAL A 60 -3.10 3.54 -4.04
CA VAL A 60 -3.33 2.64 -2.89
C VAL A 60 -2.53 3.15 -1.71
N ASP A 61 -3.20 3.25 -0.57
CA ASP A 61 -2.54 3.70 0.66
C ASP A 61 -1.43 2.75 1.09
N PHE A 62 -1.65 1.43 1.08
CA PHE A 62 -0.62 0.45 1.47
C PHE A 62 -0.58 -0.78 0.57
N LEU A 63 0.63 -1.19 0.20
CA LEU A 63 0.95 -2.46 -0.42
C LEU A 63 1.81 -3.29 0.54
N VAL A 64 1.26 -4.39 1.06
CA VAL A 64 1.95 -5.33 1.96
C VAL A 64 2.37 -6.55 1.16
N ILE A 65 3.66 -6.87 1.16
CA ILE A 65 4.27 -7.89 0.32
C ILE A 65 4.97 -8.92 1.20
N HIS A 66 4.72 -10.21 0.94
CA HIS A 66 5.41 -11.32 1.59
C HIS A 66 5.77 -12.40 0.54
N PRO A 67 7.01 -12.91 0.54
CA PRO A 67 7.52 -13.77 -0.54
C PRO A 67 6.68 -15.03 -0.81
N ILE A 68 6.07 -15.60 0.24
CA ILE A 68 5.26 -16.83 0.14
C ILE A 68 3.74 -16.53 0.12
N ARG A 69 3.30 -15.40 0.71
CA ARG A 69 1.87 -15.13 0.94
C ARG A 69 1.29 -14.20 -0.14
N GLY A 70 2.14 -13.65 -1.00
CA GLY A 70 1.75 -12.76 -2.08
C GLY A 70 1.69 -11.30 -1.62
N VAL A 71 0.79 -10.56 -2.27
CA VAL A 71 0.64 -9.11 -2.11
C VAL A 71 -0.77 -8.79 -1.62
N LEU A 72 -0.88 -7.80 -0.72
CA LEU A 72 -2.12 -7.25 -0.20
C LEU A 72 -2.14 -5.74 -0.42
N ALA A 73 -3.11 -5.25 -1.19
CA ALA A 73 -3.44 -3.84 -1.30
C ALA A 73 -4.45 -3.44 -0.22
N VAL A 74 -4.22 -2.34 0.49
CA VAL A 74 -5.09 -1.84 1.56
C VAL A 74 -5.37 -0.35 1.35
N GLU A 75 -6.66 -0.01 1.37
CA GLU A 75 -7.17 1.36 1.47
C GLU A 75 -7.63 1.61 2.92
N VAL A 76 -7.24 2.76 3.48
CA VAL A 76 -7.45 3.12 4.88
C VAL A 76 -8.35 4.35 4.98
N GLY A 77 -9.62 4.13 5.26
CA GLY A 77 -10.59 5.20 5.58
C GLY A 77 -10.56 5.66 7.04
N GLY A 78 -11.14 6.83 7.32
CA GLY A 78 -11.28 7.41 8.68
C GLY A 78 -12.09 6.57 9.67
N ILE A 79 -12.91 5.65 9.16
CA ILE A 79 -13.39 4.46 9.88
C ILE A 79 -12.84 3.28 9.09
N LEU A 80 -12.22 2.31 9.77
CA LEU A 80 -11.61 1.13 9.16
C LEU A 80 -12.73 0.22 8.62
N GLN A 81 -13.27 0.56 7.44
CA GLN A 81 -14.53 -0.01 6.94
C GLN A 81 -14.35 -0.95 5.75
N ARG A 82 -13.19 -0.96 5.08
CA ARG A 82 -13.04 -1.75 3.85
C ARG A 82 -11.60 -2.15 3.54
N CYS A 83 -11.16 -3.25 4.14
CA CYS A 83 -10.01 -4.01 3.64
C CYS A 83 -10.46 -4.85 2.43
N LYS A 84 -10.11 -4.46 1.20
CA LYS A 84 -10.28 -5.36 0.05
C LYS A 84 -9.03 -6.23 -0.06
N TRP A 85 -9.15 -7.49 0.33
CA TRP A 85 -8.11 -8.48 0.07
C TRP A 85 -8.03 -8.74 -1.43
N LEU A 86 -7.04 -8.15 -2.11
CA LEU A 86 -6.64 -8.62 -3.43
C LEU A 86 -5.54 -9.67 -3.22
N LEU A 87 -5.91 -10.93 -3.03
CA LEU A 87 -4.95 -12.03 -3.06
C LEU A 87 -4.47 -12.20 -4.51
N LEU A 88 -3.32 -11.61 -4.83
CA LEU A 88 -2.56 -12.01 -6.02
C LEU A 88 -1.88 -13.34 -5.69
N GLN A 89 -2.60 -14.44 -5.90
CA GLN A 89 -1.99 -15.76 -5.88
C GLN A 89 -1.04 -15.87 -7.08
N PRO A 90 0.22 -16.29 -6.89
CA PRO A 90 1.09 -16.58 -8.02
C PRO A 90 0.58 -17.82 -8.72
N GLY A 91 -0.23 -17.62 -9.77
CA GLY A 91 -0.59 -18.65 -10.72
C GLY A 91 0.49 -18.76 -11.79
N TRP A 92 1.66 -19.31 -11.44
CA TRP A 92 2.60 -19.85 -12.42
C TRP A 92 2.52 -21.37 -12.35
N LYS A 93 1.76 -21.95 -13.30
CA LYS A 93 1.98 -23.32 -13.75
C LYS A 93 2.83 -23.27 -15.00
#